data_AF-A0A227J8K2-F1
#
_entry.id   AF-A0A227J8K2-F1
#
_cell.length_a   1.000
_cell.length_b   1.000
_cell.length_c   1.000
_cell.angle_alpha   90.00
_cell.angle_beta   90.00
_cell.angle_gamma   90.00
#
_symmetry.space_group_name_H-M   'P 1'
#
loop_
_entity.id
_entity.type
_entity.pdbx_description
1 polymer ?
#
loop_
_entity_poly.entity_id
_entity_poly.type
_entity_poly.pdbx_seq_one_letter_code
_entity_poly.pdbx_strand_id
1 'polypeptide(L)' 'MMQGAMNDLKNNAEAIGADTVFMVSPQDFITSFSVLGSAYLCNE' A
#
# COMPACT_ATOMS: atom_id res chain seq x y z
N MET A 1 13.47 3.49 -1.71
CA MET A 1 12.74 3.06 -0.50
C MET A 1 11.24 3.22 -0.67
N MET A 2 10.73 4.44 -0.89
CA MET A 2 9.30 4.72 -1.10
C MET A 2 8.63 3.89 -2.21
N GLN A 3 9.23 3.85 -3.41
CA GLN A 3 8.69 3.08 -4.55
C GLN A 3 8.55 1.58 -4.24
N GLY A 4 9.53 1.01 -3.53
CA GLY A 4 9.52 -0.41 -3.14
C GLY A 4 8.37 -0.70 -2.18
N ALA A 5 8.24 0.12 -1.13
CA ALA A 5 7.16 -0.02 -0.16
C ALA A 5 5.76 0.18 -0.79
N MET A 6 5.62 1.08 -1.77
CA MET A 6 4.39 1.22 -2.55
C MET A 6 4.10 -0.03 -3.39
N ASN A 7 5.11 -0.63 -4.00
CA ASN A 7 4.95 -1.86 -4.78
C ASN A 7 4.56 -3.04 -3.88
N ASP A 8 5.21 -3.17 -2.72
CA ASP A 8 4.87 -4.21 -1.75
C ASP A 8 3.43 -4.05 -1.25
N LEU A 9 2.98 -2.82 -0.99
CA LEU A 9 1.60 -2.53 -0.62
C LEU A 9 0.60 -2.96 -1.72
N LYS A 10 0.92 -2.69 -2.99
CA LYS A 10 0.07 -3.10 -4.12
C LYS A 10 0.03 -4.61 -4.30
N ASN A 11 1.19 -5.28 -4.20
CA ASN A 11 1.29 -6.74 -4.32
C ASN A 11 0.48 -7.44 -3.21
N ASN A 12 0.52 -6.90 -1.98
CA ASN A 12 -0.29 -7.41 -0.88
C ASN A 12 -1.79 -7.21 -1.11
N ALA A 13 -2.19 -6.08 -1.72
CA ALA A 13 -3.59 -5.83 -2.08
C ALA A 13 -4.08 -6.78 -3.18
N GLU A 14 -3.27 -6.99 -4.21
CA GLU A 14 -3.56 -7.95 -5.29
C GLU A 14 -3.71 -9.37 -4.74
N ALA A 15 -2.84 -9.78 -3.81
CA ALA A 15 -2.86 -11.11 -3.20
C ALA A 15 -4.17 -11.42 -2.44
N ILE A 16 -4.89 -10.40 -1.98
CA ILE A 16 -6.21 -10.53 -1.34
C ILE A 16 -7.37 -10.20 -2.28
N GLY A 17 -7.09 -9.98 -3.57
CA GLY A 17 -8.08 -9.66 -4.60
C GLY A 17 -8.63 -8.25 -4.51
N ALA A 18 -7.95 -7.31 -3.86
CA ALA A 18 -8.32 -5.90 -3.87
C ALA A 18 -7.71 -5.19 -5.09
N ASP A 19 -8.45 -4.25 -5.69
CA ASP A 19 -7.99 -3.44 -6.81
C ASP A 19 -7.55 -2.02 -6.38
N THR A 20 -7.97 -1.61 -5.19
CA THR A 20 -7.79 -0.26 -4.69
C THR A 20 -7.27 -0.28 -3.26
N VAL A 21 -6.32 0.61 -2.96
CA VAL A 21 -5.80 0.78 -1.59
C VAL A 21 -5.94 2.24 -1.18
N PHE A 22 -6.71 2.49 -0.12
CA PHE A 22 -6.76 3.80 0.52
C PHE A 22 -5.60 3.91 1.50
N MET A 23 -4.62 4.75 1.18
CA MET A 23 -3.41 4.94 1.96
C MET A 23 -3.65 5.97 3.07
N VAL A 24 -3.42 5.59 4.34
CA VAL A 24 -3.82 6.41 5.49
C VAL A 24 -2.77 7.49 5.82
N SER A 25 -1.49 7.14 5.79
CA SER A 25 -0.39 8.09 5.59
C SER A 25 0.92 7.30 5.44
N PRO A 26 1.87 7.77 4.61
CA PRO A 26 3.23 7.27 4.68
C PRO A 26 3.91 7.76 5.97
N GLN A 27 4.63 6.88 6.67
CA GLN A 27 5.59 7.26 7.69
C GLN A 27 7.01 7.17 7.10
N ASP A 28 7.65 8.33 6.98
CA ASP A 28 9.01 8.46 6.48
C ASP A 28 10.00 8.48 7.66
N PHE A 29 10.88 7.48 7.74
CA PHE A 29 12.00 7.43 8.68
C PHE A 29 13.31 7.58 7.91
N ILE A 30 14.36 8.10 8.57
CA ILE A 30 15.66 8.39 7.94
C ILE A 30 16.26 7.18 7.18
N THR A 31 15.94 5.96 7.60
CA THR A 31 16.45 4.71 7.01
C THR A 31 15.37 3.74 6.53
N SER A 32 14.08 4.06 6.70
CA SER A 32 12.99 3.16 6.32
C SER A 32 11.74 3.94 5.93
N PHE A 33 10.93 3.35 5.07
CA PHE A 33 9.67 3.95 4.64
C PHE A 33 8.57 2.92 4.83
N SER A 34 7.59 3.24 5.68
CA SER A 34 6.47 2.37 5.98
C SER A 34 5.17 2.99 5.47
N VAL A 35 4.37 2.18 4.80
CA VAL A 35 3.09 2.59 4.22
C VAL A 35 2.00 1.64 4.70
N LEU A 36 0.92 2.22 5.19
CA LEU A 36 -0.24 1.51 5.72
C LEU A 36 -1.50 2.00 4.97
N GLY A 37 -2.40 1.08 4.68
CA GLY A 37 -3.61 1.38 3.95
C GLY A 37 -4.68 0.31 4.11
N SER A 38 -5.91 0.67 3.77
CA SER A 38 -7.02 -0.26 3.67
C SER A 38 -7.18 -0.68 2.22
N ALA A 39 -7.05 -1.97 1.96
CA ALA A 39 -7.30 -2.56 0.65
C ALA A 39 -8.78 -2.92 0.52
N TYR A 40 -9.40 -2.56 -0.59
CA TYR A 40 -10.80 -2.85 -0.89
C TYR A 40 -10.98 -3.13 -2.38
N LEU A 41 -12.07 -3.83 -2.71
CA LEU A 41 -12.50 -4.07 -4.07
C LEU A 41 -13.48 -2.95 -4.46
N CYS A 42 -13.07 -2.07 -5.37
CA CYS A 42 -13.90 -1.03 -5.94
C CYS A 42 -14.55 -1.57 -7.21
N ASN A 43 -15.51 -2.49 -7.05
CA ASN A 43 -16.41 -2.81 -8.16
C ASN A 43 -17.26 -1.57 -8.46
N GLU A 44 -17.18 -1.07 -9.70
CA GLU A 44 -18.08 -0.04 -10.21
C GLU A 44 -19.56 -0.41 -10.08
#